data_AF-A0A3N0W315-F1
#
_entry.id   AF-A0A3N0W315-F1
#
_cell.length_a   1.000
_cell.length_b   1.000
_cell.length_c   1.000
_cell.angle_alpha   90.00
_cell.angle_beta   90.00
_cell.angle_gamma   90.00
#
_symmetry.space_group_name_H-M   'P 1'
#
loop_
_entity.id
_entity.type
_entity.pdbx_description
1 polymer ?
#
loop_
_entity_poly.entity_id
_entity_poly.type
_entity_poly.pdbx_seq_one_letter_code
_entity_poly.pdbx_strand_id
1 'polypeptide(L)'
;MSFFKKLFGIGDKKKEPVSGVNEDLPWLEPSENLWNIKLLDLRSTSSMLSFSSDPQMAKNAVSYNGDDGTAFWGIKPDVDISVSADLTIPIDGTLEPGVLFVPGTMEHKWAIFFDGIYLIFVRSWLRKVLVVAKTSQKNNLLIIENIIGQFTDNESPEFTRAVLNFLLIGYAIGENIPAPLPKSLELETKKAGAWAFSIYGNKAHFGTFDEGFLPITKGKLRSHSLLHIAVAKSNVDEIEKQIKNGTDINLLAGDGLATLHWSIADESTESMKKLLELGADPNIRTIQGATPLMNAVQSNKVDHVILLLQSGALINAKDYRGFTALHRAAEMGHLEILKILLSKGADKNIEAENHTALSLARARENKEIIKLLTDTKQP
;
A
#
# COMPACT_ATOMS: atom_id res chain seq x y z
N MET A 1 -26.14 51.04 4.63
CA MET A 1 -27.46 50.39 4.73
C MET A 1 -27.89 49.91 3.36
N SER A 2 -28.38 48.68 3.28
CA SER A 2 -29.34 48.19 2.29
C SER A 2 -28.95 48.26 0.80
N PHE A 3 -28.25 47.21 0.33
CA PHE A 3 -28.55 46.59 -0.98
C PHE A 3 -28.10 45.12 -1.10
N PHE A 4 -27.21 44.65 -0.21
CA PHE A 4 -26.68 43.26 -0.22
C PHE A 4 -27.35 42.26 0.73
N LYS A 5 -28.46 42.63 1.40
CA LYS A 5 -29.08 41.81 2.47
C LYS A 5 -30.32 41.01 2.04
N LYS A 6 -30.61 40.91 0.73
CA LYS A 6 -31.88 40.34 0.21
C LYS A 6 -31.74 39.17 -0.79
N LEU A 7 -30.52 38.67 -1.05
CA LEU A 7 -30.30 37.54 -1.97
C LEU A 7 -29.85 36.23 -1.29
N PHE A 8 -29.48 36.27 0.00
CA PHE A 8 -29.15 35.08 0.77
C PHE A 8 -29.89 35.16 2.10
N GLY A 9 -30.98 34.40 2.20
CA GLY A 9 -31.74 34.23 3.44
C GLY A 9 -30.87 33.58 4.50
N ILE A 10 -30.22 34.40 5.32
CA ILE A 10 -29.65 33.99 6.60
C ILE A 10 -30.85 33.88 7.55
N GLY A 11 -31.46 32.70 7.58
CA GLY A 11 -32.25 32.30 8.73
C GLY A 11 -31.28 32.04 9.88
N ASP A 12 -31.46 32.77 10.98
CA ASP A 12 -30.82 32.48 12.26
C ASP A 12 -31.29 31.10 12.75
N LYS A 13 -30.67 30.04 12.23
CA LYS A 13 -30.62 28.78 12.96
C LYS A 13 -29.67 29.04 14.12
N LYS A 14 -30.23 29.34 15.30
CA LYS A 14 -29.58 29.04 16.57
C LYS A 14 -28.96 27.66 16.41
N LYS A 15 -27.64 27.58 16.38
CA LYS A 15 -26.93 26.33 16.65
C LYS A 15 -27.34 25.99 18.08
N GLU A 16 -28.31 25.11 18.21
CA GLU A 16 -28.46 24.35 19.44
C GLU A 16 -27.09 23.75 19.74
N PRO A 17 -26.59 23.87 20.97
CA PRO A 17 -25.40 23.14 21.36
C PRO A 17 -25.71 21.68 21.05
N VAL A 18 -24.93 21.05 20.16
CA VAL A 18 -24.97 19.61 19.99
C VAL A 18 -24.62 19.05 21.36
N SER A 19 -25.65 18.65 22.10
CA SER A 19 -25.53 18.01 23.38
C SER A 19 -24.69 16.76 23.13
N GLY A 20 -23.47 16.76 23.65
CA GLY A 20 -22.62 15.59 23.67
C GLY A 20 -23.30 14.52 24.50
N VAL A 21 -24.12 13.70 23.85
CA VAL A 21 -24.48 12.40 24.39
C VAL A 21 -23.20 11.57 24.24
N ASN A 22 -22.60 11.30 25.39
CA ASN A 22 -21.40 10.52 25.53
C ASN A 22 -21.77 9.05 25.32
N GLU A 23 -22.12 8.67 24.09
CA GLU A 23 -22.44 7.28 23.80
C GLU A 23 -21.13 6.48 23.77
N ASP A 24 -21.07 5.46 24.61
CA ASP A 24 -20.04 4.44 24.57
C ASP A 24 -19.95 3.83 23.17
N LEU A 25 -18.75 3.40 22.77
CA LEU A 25 -18.57 2.72 21.48
C LEU A 25 -19.27 1.36 21.51
N PRO A 26 -19.91 0.94 20.41
CA PRO A 26 -20.67 -0.30 20.40
C PRO A 26 -19.74 -1.52 20.40
N TRP A 27 -20.23 -2.61 20.98
CA TRP A 27 -19.57 -3.90 20.95
C TRP A 27 -20.13 -4.76 19.81
N LEU A 28 -19.26 -5.54 19.19
CA LEU A 28 -19.61 -6.62 18.29
C LEU A 28 -19.34 -7.94 19.01
N GLU A 29 -20.35 -8.79 19.03
CA GLU A 29 -20.27 -10.11 19.65
C GLU A 29 -19.48 -11.10 18.77
N PRO A 30 -18.89 -12.17 19.34
CA PRO A 30 -18.11 -13.15 18.60
C PRO A 30 -18.80 -13.71 17.35
N SER A 31 -20.11 -13.94 17.41
CA SER A 31 -20.90 -14.46 16.28
C SER A 31 -21.07 -13.49 15.12
N GLU A 32 -20.73 -12.22 15.31
CA GLU A 32 -20.96 -11.15 14.33
C GLU A 32 -19.71 -10.83 13.50
N ASN A 33 -18.58 -11.47 13.78
CA ASN A 33 -17.31 -11.16 13.13
C ASN A 33 -16.47 -12.41 12.81
N LEU A 34 -15.55 -12.24 11.85
CA LEU A 34 -14.75 -13.34 11.29
C LEU A 34 -13.66 -13.85 12.23
N TRP A 35 -13.37 -13.13 13.32
CA TRP A 35 -12.35 -13.51 14.30
C TRP A 35 -12.91 -14.28 15.50
N ASN A 36 -14.24 -14.37 15.61
CA ASN A 36 -14.94 -15.08 16.68
C ASN A 36 -14.50 -14.62 18.09
N ILE A 37 -14.30 -13.32 18.25
CA ILE A 37 -13.95 -12.67 19.53
C ILE A 37 -14.84 -11.46 19.75
N LYS A 38 -14.95 -11.01 21.01
CA LYS A 38 -15.68 -9.78 21.33
C LYS A 38 -14.84 -8.57 20.91
N LEU A 39 -15.43 -7.67 20.12
CA LEU A 39 -14.72 -6.53 19.55
C LEU A 39 -15.40 -5.20 19.89
N LEU A 40 -14.60 -4.17 20.10
CA LEU A 40 -15.09 -2.80 20.15
C LEU A 40 -15.13 -2.23 18.73
N ASP A 41 -16.27 -1.68 18.30
CA ASP A 41 -16.40 -1.04 16.99
C ASP A 41 -15.82 0.39 17.05
N LEU A 42 -14.70 0.58 16.36
CA LEU A 42 -13.97 1.84 16.34
C LEU A 42 -14.28 2.67 15.08
N ARG A 43 -15.12 2.20 14.15
CA ARG A 43 -15.33 2.86 12.85
C ARG A 43 -15.84 4.29 12.99
N SER A 44 -16.66 4.57 14.00
CA SER A 44 -17.18 5.92 14.31
C SER A 44 -16.09 6.90 14.78
N THR A 45 -14.97 6.39 15.30
CA THR A 45 -13.86 7.20 15.83
C THR A 45 -12.98 7.83 14.74
N SER A 46 -13.12 7.39 13.49
CA SER A 46 -12.44 7.96 12.33
C SER A 46 -12.76 9.45 12.09
N SER A 47 -13.86 9.95 12.69
CA SER A 47 -14.26 11.36 12.67
C SER A 47 -13.64 12.21 13.79
N MET A 48 -12.86 11.61 14.71
CA MET A 48 -12.19 12.34 15.79
C MET A 48 -11.07 13.20 15.19
N LEU A 49 -11.35 14.50 15.08
CA LEU A 49 -10.41 15.49 14.56
C LEU A 49 -9.08 15.43 15.32
N SER A 50 -7.99 15.21 14.58
CA SER A 50 -6.62 15.35 15.08
C SER A 50 -6.33 16.83 15.34
N PHE A 51 -6.67 17.34 16.53
CA PHE A 51 -6.48 18.74 16.92
C PHE A 51 -5.02 19.11 17.28
N SER A 52 -4.02 18.53 16.62
CA SER A 52 -2.65 19.02 16.79
C SER A 52 -2.49 20.33 16.02
N SER A 53 -2.52 21.45 16.74
CA SER A 53 -2.27 22.80 16.21
C SER A 53 -0.78 23.11 15.95
N ASP A 54 0.11 22.15 16.21
CA ASP A 54 1.55 22.30 16.04
C ASP A 54 1.96 22.23 14.55
N PRO A 55 2.53 23.31 13.99
CA PRO A 55 3.00 23.38 12.60
C PRO A 55 4.11 22.38 12.26
N GLN A 56 4.91 21.92 13.24
CA GLN A 56 5.98 20.95 13.04
C GLN A 56 5.41 19.56 12.73
N MET A 57 4.26 19.22 13.32
CA MET A 57 3.58 17.94 13.14
C MET A 57 3.00 17.78 11.72
N ALA A 58 2.44 18.86 11.16
CA ALA A 58 1.94 18.87 9.78
C ALA A 58 3.08 18.78 8.75
N LYS A 59 4.23 19.42 9.00
CA LYS A 59 5.42 19.33 8.12
C LYS A 59 6.02 17.93 8.08
N ASN A 60 6.05 17.21 9.20
CA ASN A 60 6.69 15.89 9.30
C ASN A 60 5.87 14.75 8.66
N ALA A 61 4.53 14.84 8.65
CA ALA A 61 3.68 13.89 7.94
C ALA A 61 3.84 14.00 6.41
N VAL A 62 4.07 15.21 5.89
CA VAL A 62 4.40 15.46 4.47
C VAL A 62 5.84 15.02 4.14
N SER A 63 6.74 14.98 5.13
CA SER A 63 8.18 14.75 4.96
C SER A 63 8.59 13.33 4.58
N TYR A 64 7.75 12.30 4.74
CA TYR A 64 8.13 10.92 4.35
C TYR A 64 7.95 10.64 2.85
N ASN A 65 7.34 11.55 2.09
CA ASN A 65 7.25 11.39 0.64
C ASN A 65 8.67 11.37 0.04
N GLY A 66 9.09 10.20 -0.44
CA GLY A 66 10.42 9.96 -1.02
C GLY A 66 11.51 9.50 -0.03
N ASP A 67 11.17 9.31 1.25
CA ASP A 67 12.05 8.74 2.28
C ASP A 67 12.17 7.22 2.06
N ASP A 68 13.40 6.71 2.04
CA ASP A 68 13.71 5.29 1.87
C ASP A 68 14.04 4.59 3.20
N GLY A 69 14.00 5.34 4.31
CA GLY A 69 14.24 4.83 5.65
C GLY A 69 15.72 4.70 6.02
N THR A 70 16.65 4.90 5.08
CA THR A 70 18.09 4.70 5.31
C THR A 70 18.65 5.61 6.39
N ALA A 71 18.06 6.81 6.57
CA ALA A 71 18.41 7.74 7.63
C ALA A 71 18.14 7.20 9.05
N PHE A 72 17.32 6.17 9.20
CA PHE A 72 16.98 5.56 10.50
C PHE A 72 17.79 4.29 10.80
N TRP A 73 18.61 3.81 9.86
CA TRP A 73 19.38 2.58 10.05
C TRP A 73 20.38 2.72 11.20
N GLY A 74 20.42 1.69 12.06
CA GLY A 74 21.28 1.66 13.24
C GLY A 74 20.87 2.58 14.40
N ILE A 75 19.81 3.39 14.25
CA ILE A 75 19.28 4.20 15.35
C ILE A 75 18.58 3.29 16.36
N LYS A 76 18.95 3.43 17.63
CA LYS A 76 18.31 2.70 18.74
C LYS A 76 17.18 3.52 19.36
N PRO A 77 16.11 2.87 19.85
CA PRO A 77 15.13 3.53 20.70
C PRO A 77 15.77 4.08 21.98
N ASP A 78 15.21 5.19 22.50
CA ASP A 78 15.64 5.76 23.79
C ASP A 78 15.34 4.81 24.96
N VAL A 79 14.28 4.01 24.84
CA VAL A 79 13.87 3.02 25.84
C VAL A 79 14.51 1.68 25.48
N ASP A 80 15.39 1.18 26.34
CA ASP A 80 16.10 -0.09 26.15
C ASP A 80 15.39 -1.25 26.90
N ILE A 81 14.10 -1.43 26.61
CA ILE A 81 13.32 -2.58 27.08
C ILE A 81 13.36 -3.64 25.98
N SER A 82 13.76 -4.86 26.33
CA SER A 82 13.87 -5.97 25.39
C SER A 82 12.79 -7.02 25.67
N VAL A 83 12.02 -7.35 24.64
CA VAL A 83 10.95 -8.35 24.68
C VAL A 83 11.26 -9.45 23.67
N SER A 84 11.40 -10.69 24.13
CA SER A 84 11.48 -11.84 23.23
C SER A 84 10.19 -11.92 22.41
N ALA A 85 10.35 -12.10 21.11
CA ALA A 85 9.26 -12.35 20.19
C ALA A 85 9.44 -13.73 19.57
N ASP A 86 8.34 -14.41 19.35
CA ASP A 86 8.26 -15.62 18.53
C ASP A 86 7.11 -15.40 17.54
N LEU A 87 7.23 -14.30 16.78
CA LEU A 87 6.25 -13.90 15.79
C LEU A 87 6.79 -14.22 14.41
N THR A 88 5.94 -14.79 13.56
CA THR A 88 6.29 -15.10 12.18
C THR A 88 5.34 -14.41 11.22
N ILE A 89 5.89 -13.73 10.22
CA ILE A 89 5.12 -13.07 9.17
C ILE A 89 5.49 -13.68 7.82
N PRO A 90 4.51 -14.12 7.00
CA PRO A 90 4.77 -14.56 5.64
C PRO A 90 5.40 -13.46 4.79
N ILE A 91 6.44 -13.82 4.04
CA ILE A 91 7.10 -12.97 3.04
C ILE A 91 7.11 -13.67 1.68
N ASP A 92 7.55 -12.98 0.64
CA ASP A 92 7.58 -13.48 -0.73
C ASP A 92 9.02 -13.71 -1.20
N GLY A 93 9.59 -14.88 -0.88
CA GLY A 93 11.00 -15.14 -1.06
C GLY A 93 11.81 -14.48 0.06
N THR A 94 12.47 -13.37 -0.27
CA THR A 94 13.29 -12.58 0.65
C THR A 94 12.67 -11.20 0.80
N LEU A 95 12.55 -10.72 2.04
CA LEU A 95 12.25 -9.33 2.32
C LEU A 95 13.52 -8.50 2.12
N GLU A 96 13.47 -7.58 1.16
CA GLU A 96 14.58 -6.69 0.82
C GLU A 96 14.57 -5.42 1.69
N PRO A 97 15.72 -4.79 1.94
CA PRO A 97 15.78 -3.50 2.62
C PRO A 97 14.95 -2.44 1.91
N GLY A 98 14.29 -1.58 2.68
CA GLY A 98 13.50 -0.46 2.17
C GLY A 98 12.28 -0.14 3.03
N VAL A 99 11.23 0.34 2.36
CA VAL A 99 10.04 0.88 3.01
C VAL A 99 8.96 -0.20 3.09
N LEU A 100 8.48 -0.51 4.29
CA LEU A 100 7.32 -1.38 4.48
C LEU A 100 6.02 -0.58 4.53
N PHE A 101 6.07 0.61 5.14
CA PHE A 101 4.95 1.52 5.19
C PHE A 101 5.43 2.94 5.43
N VAL A 102 4.89 3.91 4.70
CA VAL A 102 5.06 5.34 4.99
C VAL A 102 3.70 6.04 5.06
N PRO A 103 3.52 7.00 5.99
CA PRO A 103 2.32 7.80 6.07
C PRO A 103 2.07 8.59 4.79
N GLY A 104 0.96 8.31 4.09
CA GLY A 104 0.44 9.19 3.03
C GLY A 104 -0.44 10.34 3.56
N THR A 105 -0.87 10.28 4.82
CA THR A 105 -1.74 11.28 5.47
C THR A 105 -1.38 11.44 6.95
N MET A 106 -1.85 12.51 7.60
CA MET A 106 -1.59 12.79 9.02
C MET A 106 -2.20 11.75 9.97
N GLU A 107 -3.19 11.00 9.52
CA GLU A 107 -3.86 9.95 10.27
C GLU A 107 -3.01 8.67 10.32
N HIS A 108 -2.01 8.51 9.45
CA HIS A 108 -1.10 7.39 9.50
C HIS A 108 0.05 7.66 10.49
N LYS A 109 0.03 6.92 11.60
CA LYS A 109 0.79 7.29 12.80
C LYS A 109 2.21 6.72 12.85
N TRP A 110 2.54 5.81 11.95
CA TRP A 110 3.80 5.08 11.91
C TRP A 110 4.41 5.12 10.51
N ALA A 111 5.73 5.18 10.45
CA ALA A 111 6.50 4.73 9.30
C ALA A 111 7.25 3.46 9.71
N ILE A 112 7.31 2.49 8.80
CA ILE A 112 7.89 1.18 9.05
C ILE A 112 8.90 0.90 7.94
N PHE A 113 10.12 0.60 8.34
CA PHE A 113 11.22 0.31 7.43
C PHE A 113 11.87 -1.02 7.79
N PHE A 114 12.68 -1.52 6.87
CA PHE A 114 13.50 -2.71 7.07
C PHE A 114 14.91 -2.43 6.56
N ASP A 115 15.94 -2.71 7.37
CA ASP A 115 17.34 -2.48 7.01
C ASP A 115 18.07 -3.75 6.54
N GLY A 116 17.37 -4.89 6.46
CA GLY A 116 17.93 -6.21 6.18
C GLY A 116 18.03 -7.12 7.39
N ILE A 117 18.02 -6.55 8.61
CA ILE A 117 18.11 -7.29 9.89
C ILE A 117 17.01 -6.84 10.85
N TYR A 118 16.77 -5.54 10.95
CA TYR A 118 15.83 -4.93 11.86
C TYR A 118 14.63 -4.34 11.13
N LEU A 119 13.44 -4.62 11.66
CA LEU A 119 12.28 -3.78 11.43
C LEU A 119 12.42 -2.52 12.27
N ILE A 120 12.13 -1.36 11.69
CA ILE A 120 12.30 -0.05 12.33
C ILE A 120 10.95 0.67 12.33
N PHE A 121 10.43 0.93 13.53
CA PHE A 121 9.14 1.59 13.72
C PHE A 121 9.38 3.03 14.17
N VAL A 122 9.06 3.95 13.27
CA VAL A 122 9.26 5.38 13.47
C VAL A 122 7.91 6.03 13.73
N ARG A 123 7.81 6.80 14.81
CA ARG A 123 6.64 7.62 15.07
C ARG A 123 6.63 8.76 14.07
N SER A 124 5.65 8.77 13.17
CA SER A 124 5.74 9.55 11.93
C SER A 124 6.00 11.03 12.18
N TRP A 125 5.15 11.71 12.96
CA TRP A 125 5.31 13.14 13.24
C TRP A 125 6.51 13.49 14.12
N LEU A 126 7.06 12.56 14.91
CA LEU A 126 8.26 12.80 15.70
C LEU A 126 9.55 12.53 14.92
N ARG A 127 9.47 11.79 13.81
CA ARG A 127 10.64 11.21 13.11
C ARG A 127 11.59 10.51 14.08
N LYS A 128 11.02 9.82 15.09
CA LYS A 128 11.75 9.16 16.16
C LYS A 128 11.53 7.66 16.11
N VAL A 129 12.62 6.89 16.15
CA VAL A 129 12.58 5.43 16.30
C VAL A 129 12.11 5.12 17.72
N LEU A 130 10.96 4.48 17.85
CA LEU A 130 10.42 4.05 19.15
C LEU A 130 10.63 2.57 19.40
N VAL A 131 10.63 1.78 18.32
CA VAL A 131 10.80 0.33 18.40
C VAL A 131 11.68 -0.11 17.24
N VAL A 132 12.61 -1.02 17.53
CA VAL A 132 13.27 -1.85 16.52
C VAL A 132 13.05 -3.31 16.85
N ALA A 133 12.88 -4.16 15.84
CA ALA A 133 12.71 -5.59 16.06
C ALA A 133 13.73 -6.37 15.23
N LYS A 134 14.55 -7.16 15.90
CA LYS A 134 15.53 -8.04 15.27
C LYS A 134 14.82 -9.19 14.58
N THR A 135 15.24 -9.50 13.36
CA THR A 135 14.63 -10.54 12.55
C THR A 135 15.65 -11.51 11.96
N SER A 136 15.14 -12.67 11.57
CA SER A 136 15.79 -13.59 10.64
C SER A 136 14.77 -14.04 9.59
N GLN A 137 15.25 -14.61 8.48
CA GLN A 137 14.40 -15.04 7.37
C GLN A 137 14.64 -16.52 7.08
N LYS A 138 13.57 -17.32 6.97
CA LYS A 138 13.65 -18.74 6.64
C LYS A 138 12.37 -19.22 5.99
N ASN A 139 12.48 -19.99 4.90
CA ASN A 139 11.35 -20.66 4.25
C ASN A 139 10.16 -19.72 3.95
N ASN A 140 10.41 -18.54 3.37
CA ASN A 140 9.41 -17.51 3.10
C ASN A 140 8.69 -16.96 4.35
N LEU A 141 9.34 -17.03 5.51
CA LEU A 141 8.87 -16.41 6.75
C LEU A 141 9.93 -15.43 7.25
N LEU A 142 9.46 -14.24 7.66
CA LEU A 142 10.20 -13.34 8.53
C LEU A 142 9.91 -13.74 9.98
N ILE A 143 10.96 -14.10 10.70
CA ILE A 143 10.91 -14.49 12.12
C ILE A 143 11.38 -13.28 12.93
N ILE A 144 10.54 -12.81 13.84
CA ILE A 144 10.82 -11.69 14.71
C ILE A 144 11.27 -12.26 16.04
N GLU A 145 12.56 -12.13 16.34
CA GLU A 145 13.21 -12.80 17.47
C GLU A 145 13.13 -11.97 18.75
N ASN A 146 13.31 -10.66 18.62
CA ASN A 146 13.41 -9.76 19.76
C ASN A 146 12.97 -8.35 19.38
N ILE A 147 12.19 -7.72 20.24
CA ILE A 147 11.69 -6.36 20.11
C ILE A 147 12.41 -5.50 21.14
N ILE A 148 12.93 -4.36 20.73
CA ILE A 148 13.61 -3.40 21.59
C ILE A 148 12.84 -2.08 21.52
N GLY A 149 12.49 -1.52 22.67
CA GLY A 149 11.67 -0.32 22.79
C GLY A 149 10.25 -0.60 23.25
N GLN A 150 9.40 0.43 23.20
CA GLN A 150 7.98 0.35 23.56
C GLN A 150 7.15 1.24 22.64
N PHE A 151 5.95 0.80 22.29
CA PHE A 151 5.02 1.61 21.48
C PHE A 151 4.28 2.65 22.32
N THR A 152 4.00 2.31 23.58
CA THR A 152 3.34 3.15 24.58
C THR A 152 4.00 3.00 25.96
N ASP A 153 3.73 3.95 26.86
CA ASP A 153 4.31 3.94 28.20
C ASP A 153 3.70 2.83 29.06
N ASN A 154 4.57 2.06 29.75
CA ASN A 154 4.19 1.00 30.69
C ASN A 154 3.35 -0.14 30.07
N GLU A 155 3.59 -0.48 28.81
CA GLU A 155 2.92 -1.62 28.16
C GLU A 155 3.48 -2.98 28.60
N SER A 156 2.63 -4.01 28.55
CA SER A 156 3.03 -5.39 28.79
C SER A 156 3.80 -5.96 27.59
N PRO A 157 4.70 -6.95 27.77
CA PRO A 157 5.35 -7.64 26.67
C PRO A 157 4.35 -8.26 25.67
N GLU A 158 3.21 -8.76 26.15
CA GLU A 158 2.11 -9.30 25.34
C GLU A 158 1.52 -8.21 24.45
N PHE A 159 1.25 -7.04 25.03
CA PHE A 159 0.74 -5.90 24.30
C PHE A 159 1.73 -5.37 23.25
N THR A 160 3.03 -5.27 23.59
CA THR A 160 4.08 -4.90 22.62
C THR A 160 4.07 -5.81 21.40
N ARG A 161 3.97 -7.13 21.61
CA ARG A 161 3.88 -8.12 20.51
C ARG A 161 2.61 -7.94 19.68
N ALA A 162 1.47 -7.73 20.35
CA ALA A 162 0.20 -7.50 19.67
C ALA A 162 0.21 -6.23 18.82
N VAL A 163 0.74 -5.11 19.35
CA VAL A 163 0.88 -3.83 18.64
C VAL A 163 1.78 -4.00 17.42
N LEU A 164 2.95 -4.62 17.59
CA LEU A 164 3.87 -4.86 16.47
C LEU A 164 3.20 -5.68 15.38
N ASN A 165 2.55 -6.78 15.74
CA ASN A 165 1.86 -7.65 14.80
C ASN A 165 0.74 -6.88 14.07
N PHE A 166 -0.02 -6.05 14.78
CA PHE A 166 -1.02 -5.18 14.20
C PHE A 166 -0.43 -4.18 13.20
N LEU A 167 0.71 -3.56 13.51
CA LEU A 167 1.36 -2.62 12.59
C LEU A 167 1.85 -3.34 11.33
N LEU A 168 2.45 -4.53 11.43
CA LEU A 168 2.87 -5.25 10.22
C LEU A 168 1.68 -5.70 9.36
N ILE A 169 0.65 -6.29 9.97
CA ILE A 169 -0.49 -6.82 9.21
C ILE A 169 -1.43 -5.70 8.73
N GLY A 170 -1.76 -4.76 9.62
CA GLY A 170 -2.70 -3.68 9.33
C GLY A 170 -2.15 -2.54 8.50
N TYR A 171 -0.88 -2.17 8.73
CA TYR A 171 -0.25 -1.08 8.00
C TYR A 171 0.53 -1.57 6.79
N ALA A 172 1.50 -2.48 6.98
CA ALA A 172 2.40 -2.88 5.89
C ALA A 172 1.77 -3.88 4.90
N ILE A 173 1.03 -4.88 5.39
CA ILE A 173 0.28 -5.82 4.53
C ILE A 173 -1.05 -5.20 4.08
N GLY A 174 -1.66 -4.36 4.92
CA GLY A 174 -2.88 -3.62 4.58
C GLY A 174 -4.18 -4.37 4.87
N GLU A 175 -4.16 -5.37 5.75
CA GLU A 175 -5.36 -6.11 6.14
C GLU A 175 -6.13 -5.42 7.26
N ASN A 176 -7.46 -5.45 7.19
CA ASN A 176 -8.29 -4.98 8.30
C ASN A 176 -8.33 -6.07 9.37
N ILE A 177 -7.68 -5.83 10.51
CA ILE A 177 -7.66 -6.73 11.67
C ILE A 177 -8.03 -5.97 12.96
N PRO A 178 -8.44 -6.65 14.04
CA PRO A 178 -8.64 -6.03 15.35
C PRO A 178 -7.36 -5.41 15.89
N ALA A 179 -7.44 -4.15 16.28
CA ALA A 179 -6.38 -3.40 16.93
C ALA A 179 -6.31 -3.76 18.43
N PRO A 180 -5.15 -4.09 18.98
CA PRO A 180 -5.04 -4.37 20.41
C PRO A 180 -5.21 -3.08 21.21
N LEU A 181 -6.04 -3.14 22.24
CA LEU A 181 -6.39 -2.04 23.13
C LEU A 181 -5.91 -2.34 24.55
N PRO A 182 -5.45 -1.34 25.32
CA PRO A 182 -5.02 -1.55 26.69
C PRO A 182 -6.17 -2.05 27.55
N LYS A 183 -5.95 -3.14 28.27
CA LYS A 183 -6.97 -3.75 29.14
C LYS A 183 -7.55 -2.77 30.17
N SER A 184 -6.76 -1.80 30.62
CA SER A 184 -7.20 -0.74 31.54
C SER A 184 -8.32 0.16 30.98
N LEU A 185 -8.52 0.19 29.65
CA LEU A 185 -9.53 1.02 28.98
C LEU A 185 -10.81 0.25 28.60
N GLU A 186 -10.93 -1.04 28.97
CA GLU A 186 -12.06 -1.90 28.58
C GLU A 186 -13.43 -1.34 29.01
N LEU A 187 -13.48 -0.71 30.18
CA LEU A 187 -14.69 -0.10 30.73
C LEU A 187 -14.91 1.36 30.29
N GLU A 188 -13.94 1.97 29.61
CA GLU A 188 -13.97 3.38 29.16
C GLU A 188 -13.87 3.45 27.64
N THR A 189 -14.86 2.86 26.97
CA THR A 189 -14.82 2.57 25.52
C THR A 189 -14.49 3.78 24.64
N LYS A 190 -15.01 4.96 24.97
CA LYS A 190 -14.68 6.21 24.25
C LYS A 190 -13.21 6.61 24.40
N LYS A 191 -12.63 6.45 25.59
CA LYS A 191 -11.19 6.67 25.80
C LYS A 191 -10.38 5.63 25.05
N ALA A 192 -10.83 4.37 25.03
CA ALA A 192 -10.21 3.32 24.24
C ALA A 192 -10.19 3.67 22.75
N GLY A 193 -11.28 4.21 22.21
CA GLY A 193 -11.34 4.68 20.83
C GLY A 193 -10.41 5.87 20.54
N ALA A 194 -10.38 6.88 21.41
CA ALA A 194 -9.46 8.01 21.27
C ALA A 194 -7.98 7.55 21.35
N TRP A 195 -7.69 6.61 22.25
CA TRP A 195 -6.37 5.99 22.38
C TRP A 195 -6.01 5.21 21.09
N ALA A 196 -6.94 4.40 20.57
CA ALA A 196 -6.74 3.62 19.36
C ALA A 196 -6.45 4.53 18.16
N PHE A 197 -7.20 5.62 18.01
CA PHE A 197 -6.94 6.62 16.96
C PHE A 197 -5.57 7.31 17.13
N SER A 198 -5.14 7.57 18.37
CA SER A 198 -3.81 8.13 18.63
C SER A 198 -2.70 7.16 18.20
N ILE A 199 -2.81 5.86 18.52
CA ILE A 199 -1.77 4.88 18.22
C ILE A 199 -1.82 4.41 16.77
N TYR A 200 -3.00 4.12 16.26
CA TYR A 200 -3.23 3.43 14.98
C TYR A 200 -3.99 4.26 13.95
N GLY A 201 -4.46 5.46 14.28
CA GLY A 201 -5.19 6.32 13.34
C GLY A 201 -6.36 5.62 12.65
N ASN A 202 -6.52 5.91 11.36
CA ASN A 202 -7.62 5.36 10.55
C ASN A 202 -7.50 3.86 10.25
N LYS A 203 -6.42 3.19 10.68
CA LYS A 203 -6.28 1.73 10.51
C LYS A 203 -6.99 0.93 11.59
N ALA A 204 -7.34 1.54 12.72
CA ALA A 204 -8.09 0.86 13.78
C ALA A 204 -9.60 0.92 13.52
N HIS A 205 -10.13 -0.06 12.78
CA HIS A 205 -11.57 -0.19 12.55
C HIS A 205 -12.29 -0.96 13.67
N PHE A 206 -11.61 -1.95 14.25
CA PHE A 206 -12.12 -2.77 15.35
C PHE A 206 -11.05 -2.87 16.43
N GLY A 207 -11.44 -2.98 17.69
CA GLY A 207 -10.55 -3.10 18.83
C GLY A 207 -10.75 -4.40 19.60
N THR A 208 -9.68 -4.97 20.15
CA THR A 208 -9.72 -6.12 21.06
C THR A 208 -8.90 -5.82 22.31
N PHE A 209 -9.39 -6.23 23.48
CA PHE A 209 -8.67 -6.11 24.76
C PHE A 209 -7.92 -7.41 25.13
N ASP A 210 -7.96 -8.41 24.25
CA ASP A 210 -7.19 -9.64 24.39
C ASP A 210 -5.77 -9.45 23.83
N GLU A 211 -4.80 -9.23 24.72
CA GLU A 211 -3.39 -9.05 24.38
C GLU A 211 -2.74 -10.32 23.80
N GLY A 212 -3.36 -11.49 23.98
CA GLY A 212 -2.91 -12.76 23.41
C GLY A 212 -3.44 -13.03 22.00
N PHE A 213 -4.37 -12.21 21.51
CA PHE A 213 -4.96 -12.39 20.19
C PHE A 213 -3.98 -11.98 19.08
N LEU A 214 -3.52 -12.97 18.30
CA LEU A 214 -2.64 -12.77 17.15
C LEU A 214 -3.36 -13.23 15.86
N PRO A 215 -3.83 -12.30 15.02
CA PRO A 215 -4.51 -12.67 13.78
C PRO A 215 -3.55 -13.33 12.78
N ILE A 216 -4.06 -14.30 12.04
CA ILE A 216 -3.34 -14.95 10.94
C ILE A 216 -3.56 -14.11 9.67
N THR A 217 -2.48 -13.65 9.06
CA THR A 217 -2.54 -12.89 7.81
C THR A 217 -2.68 -13.79 6.59
N LYS A 218 -3.39 -13.32 5.55
CA LYS A 218 -3.49 -13.99 4.24
C LYS A 218 -2.51 -13.41 3.24
N GLY A 219 -2.06 -12.18 3.47
CA GLY A 219 -1.07 -11.49 2.67
C GLY A 219 0.37 -11.92 2.96
N LYS A 220 1.28 -11.36 2.17
CA LYS A 220 2.72 -11.48 2.36
C LYS A 220 3.29 -10.09 2.56
N LEU A 221 4.17 -9.94 3.54
CA LEU A 221 4.90 -8.71 3.77
C LEU A 221 5.94 -8.53 2.66
N ARG A 222 5.94 -7.34 2.06
CA ARG A 222 6.89 -6.92 1.03
C ARG A 222 7.27 -5.47 1.27
N SER A 223 8.51 -5.13 0.95
CA SER A 223 9.02 -3.76 0.97
C SER A 223 8.86 -3.11 -0.41
N HIS A 224 8.63 -1.81 -0.45
CA HIS A 224 9.19 -0.99 -1.52
C HIS A 224 10.71 -0.96 -1.32
N SER A 225 11.39 -1.92 -1.96
CA SER A 225 12.83 -2.11 -1.77
C SER A 225 13.63 -0.90 -2.27
N LEU A 226 14.89 -0.80 -1.87
CA LEU A 226 15.80 0.23 -2.39
C LEU A 226 15.91 0.19 -3.92
N LEU A 227 15.80 -0.98 -4.55
CA LEU A 227 15.74 -1.10 -6.00
C LEU A 227 14.48 -0.44 -6.59
N HIS A 228 13.29 -0.68 -6.01
CA HIS A 228 12.06 0.00 -6.44
C HIS A 228 12.19 1.52 -6.31
N ILE A 229 12.77 1.99 -5.21
CA ILE A 229 12.97 3.42 -4.95
C ILE A 229 13.96 4.03 -5.94
N ALA A 230 15.04 3.33 -6.27
CA ALA A 230 15.99 3.76 -7.29
C ALA A 230 15.33 3.91 -8.68
N VAL A 231 14.45 2.97 -9.04
CA VAL A 231 13.65 3.02 -10.27
C VAL A 231 12.71 4.22 -10.28
N ALA A 232 11.98 4.46 -9.19
CA ALA A 232 11.07 5.61 -9.09
C ALA A 232 11.80 6.97 -9.14
N LYS A 233 13.08 7.00 -8.75
CA LYS A 233 13.95 8.19 -8.81
C LYS A 233 14.73 8.29 -10.12
N SER A 234 14.54 7.35 -11.04
CA SER A 234 15.33 7.21 -12.29
C SER A 234 16.84 7.22 -12.06
N ASN A 235 17.29 6.63 -10.95
CA ASN A 235 18.70 6.58 -10.57
C ASN A 235 19.34 5.27 -11.07
N VAL A 236 19.85 5.30 -12.29
CA VAL A 236 20.47 4.15 -12.98
C VAL A 236 21.63 3.55 -12.21
N ASP A 237 22.50 4.37 -11.62
CA ASP A 237 23.66 3.90 -10.86
C ASP A 237 23.23 3.10 -9.62
N GLU A 238 22.19 3.56 -8.92
CA GLU A 238 21.66 2.84 -7.77
C GLU A 238 20.90 1.57 -8.18
N ILE A 239 20.22 1.56 -9.33
CA ILE A 239 19.63 0.33 -9.90
C ILE A 239 20.72 -0.73 -10.10
N GLU A 240 21.81 -0.38 -10.79
CA GLU A 240 22.92 -1.30 -11.04
C GLU A 240 23.56 -1.80 -9.74
N LYS A 241 23.74 -0.90 -8.77
CA LYS A 241 24.30 -1.24 -7.45
C LYS A 241 23.42 -2.24 -6.69
N GLN A 242 22.10 -2.03 -6.64
CA GLN A 242 21.20 -2.94 -5.94
C GLN A 242 21.16 -4.33 -6.59
N ILE A 243 21.13 -4.41 -7.93
CA ILE A 243 21.22 -5.68 -8.64
C ILE A 243 22.56 -6.38 -8.38
N LYS A 244 23.67 -5.64 -8.40
CA LYS A 244 25.00 -6.19 -8.08
C LYS A 244 25.09 -6.72 -6.65
N ASN A 245 24.35 -6.14 -5.71
CA ASN A 245 24.24 -6.62 -4.33
C ASN A 245 23.36 -7.87 -4.18
N GLY A 246 22.73 -8.34 -5.27
CA GLY A 246 21.96 -9.59 -5.29
C GLY A 246 20.46 -9.42 -5.09
N THR A 247 19.94 -8.19 -5.04
CA THR A 247 18.50 -7.95 -5.02
C THR A 247 17.86 -8.53 -6.29
N ASP A 248 16.82 -9.34 -6.13
CA ASP A 248 16.10 -9.96 -7.25
C ASP A 248 15.41 -8.88 -8.11
N ILE A 249 15.83 -8.73 -9.37
CA ILE A 249 15.27 -7.72 -10.28
C ILE A 249 13.74 -7.81 -10.45
N ASN A 250 13.16 -9.00 -10.28
CA ASN A 250 11.74 -9.27 -10.49
C ASN A 250 10.92 -9.26 -9.20
N LEU A 251 11.51 -8.89 -8.05
CA LEU A 251 10.82 -8.88 -6.77
C LEU A 251 9.58 -7.96 -6.79
N LEU A 252 8.57 -8.32 -6.01
CA LEU A 252 7.36 -7.51 -5.87
C LEU A 252 7.46 -6.55 -4.69
N ALA A 253 6.97 -5.33 -4.88
CA ALA A 253 6.78 -4.34 -3.83
C ALA A 253 5.52 -4.62 -2.99
N GLY A 254 5.30 -3.83 -1.92
CA GLY A 254 4.11 -3.87 -1.06
C GLY A 254 2.79 -3.69 -1.82
N ASP A 255 2.78 -2.90 -2.90
CA ASP A 255 1.65 -2.73 -3.82
C ASP A 255 1.44 -3.91 -4.79
N GLY A 256 2.33 -4.92 -4.76
CA GLY A 256 2.27 -6.09 -5.62
C GLY A 256 2.78 -5.86 -7.04
N LEU A 257 3.48 -4.75 -7.29
CA LEU A 257 4.12 -4.43 -8.56
C LEU A 257 5.61 -4.82 -8.54
N ALA A 258 6.13 -5.27 -9.67
CA ALA A 258 7.59 -5.46 -9.83
C ALA A 258 8.29 -4.16 -10.22
N THR A 259 9.62 -4.13 -10.15
CA THR A 259 10.47 -2.99 -10.55
C THR A 259 10.17 -2.51 -11.98
N LEU A 260 9.97 -3.43 -12.92
CA LEU A 260 9.67 -3.11 -14.30
C LEU A 260 8.30 -2.42 -14.44
N HIS A 261 7.33 -2.73 -13.57
CA HIS A 261 6.06 -2.01 -13.51
C HIS A 261 6.23 -0.59 -12.95
N TRP A 262 7.05 -0.41 -11.92
CA TRP A 262 7.35 0.91 -11.34
C TRP A 262 8.03 1.84 -12.36
N SER A 263 8.87 1.29 -13.25
CA SER A 263 9.54 2.07 -14.29
C SER A 263 8.60 2.75 -15.30
N ILE A 264 7.30 2.39 -15.33
CA ILE A 264 6.29 2.98 -16.22
C ILE A 264 5.83 4.36 -15.72
N ALA A 265 6.00 4.64 -14.42
CA ALA A 265 5.65 5.93 -13.86
C ALA A 265 6.59 7.06 -14.36
N ASP A 266 7.80 6.71 -14.79
CA ASP A 266 8.73 7.64 -15.41
C ASP A 266 8.20 8.10 -16.79
N GLU A 267 8.47 9.35 -17.14
CA GLU A 267 8.26 9.85 -18.51
C GLU A 267 9.34 9.30 -19.46
N SER A 268 10.56 9.09 -18.94
CA SER A 268 11.66 8.47 -19.67
C SER A 268 11.55 6.94 -19.68
N THR A 269 12.15 6.30 -20.70
CA THR A 269 12.31 4.84 -20.77
C THR A 269 13.63 4.36 -20.19
N GLU A 270 14.46 5.25 -19.63
CA GLU A 270 15.83 4.96 -19.20
C GLU A 270 15.90 3.85 -18.14
N SER A 271 15.14 3.98 -17.05
CA SER A 271 15.07 2.96 -16.00
C SER A 271 14.57 1.62 -16.54
N MET A 272 13.51 1.64 -17.36
CA MET A 272 12.96 0.44 -17.99
C MET A 272 13.99 -0.26 -18.86
N LYS A 273 14.68 0.51 -19.72
CA LYS A 273 15.72 0.01 -20.61
C LYS A 273 16.86 -0.62 -19.81
N LYS A 274 17.33 0.06 -18.75
CA LYS A 274 18.38 -0.50 -17.88
C LYS A 274 17.95 -1.81 -17.22
N LEU A 275 16.74 -1.86 -16.66
CA LEU A 275 16.22 -3.08 -16.03
C LEU A 275 16.17 -4.25 -17.04
N LEU A 276 15.70 -4.01 -18.26
CA LEU A 276 15.65 -5.01 -19.31
C LEU A 276 17.06 -5.47 -19.75
N GLU A 277 18.03 -4.55 -19.86
CA GLU A 277 19.44 -4.87 -20.12
C GLU A 277 20.05 -5.74 -19.02
N LEU A 278 19.63 -5.54 -17.77
CA LEU A 278 20.06 -6.32 -16.60
C LEU A 278 19.29 -7.65 -16.44
N GLY A 279 18.36 -7.96 -17.37
CA GLY A 279 17.65 -9.24 -17.39
C GLY A 279 16.32 -9.25 -16.63
N ALA A 280 15.68 -8.11 -16.41
CA ALA A 280 14.30 -8.08 -15.93
C ALA A 280 13.38 -8.85 -16.87
N ASP A 281 12.45 -9.64 -16.32
CA ASP A 281 11.49 -10.38 -17.14
C ASP A 281 10.44 -9.41 -17.71
N PRO A 282 10.36 -9.21 -19.03
CA PRO A 282 9.35 -8.33 -19.66
C PRO A 282 7.91 -8.82 -19.45
N ASN A 283 7.74 -10.07 -18.98
CA ASN A 283 6.46 -10.72 -18.73
C ASN A 283 6.16 -10.94 -17.24
N ILE A 284 6.96 -10.36 -16.34
CA ILE A 284 6.76 -10.44 -14.90
C ILE A 284 5.32 -10.04 -14.55
N ARG A 285 4.71 -10.71 -13.57
CA ARG A 285 3.30 -10.51 -13.23
C ARG A 285 3.13 -9.80 -11.89
N THR A 286 2.18 -8.88 -11.82
CA THR A 286 1.69 -8.37 -10.53
C THR A 286 0.94 -9.45 -9.76
N ILE A 287 0.56 -9.16 -8.51
CA ILE A 287 -0.30 -10.07 -7.72
C ILE A 287 -1.71 -10.28 -8.33
N GLN A 288 -2.14 -9.45 -9.30
CA GLN A 288 -3.36 -9.65 -10.08
C GLN A 288 -3.10 -10.26 -11.48
N GLY A 289 -1.86 -10.61 -11.78
CA GLY A 289 -1.47 -11.24 -13.04
C GLY A 289 -1.21 -10.26 -14.18
N ALA A 290 -1.27 -8.95 -13.94
CA ALA A 290 -1.00 -7.95 -14.97
C ALA A 290 0.48 -7.95 -15.35
N THR A 291 0.79 -7.70 -16.63
CA THR A 291 2.17 -7.55 -17.11
C THR A 291 2.57 -6.08 -17.25
N PRO A 292 3.88 -5.75 -17.36
CA PRO A 292 4.34 -4.39 -17.62
C PRO A 292 3.71 -3.80 -18.88
N LEU A 293 3.53 -4.61 -19.93
CA LEU A 293 2.88 -4.18 -21.18
C LEU A 293 1.45 -3.68 -20.92
N MET A 294 0.68 -4.39 -20.09
CA MET A 294 -0.68 -3.99 -19.75
C MET A 294 -0.72 -2.68 -18.95
N ASN A 295 0.22 -2.48 -18.03
CA ASN A 295 0.31 -1.25 -17.25
C ASN A 295 0.77 -0.06 -18.13
N ALA A 296 1.73 -0.27 -19.04
CA ALA A 296 2.18 0.76 -19.98
C ALA A 296 1.06 1.20 -20.92
N VAL A 297 0.26 0.24 -21.41
CA VAL A 297 -0.95 0.51 -22.20
C VAL A 297 -1.94 1.32 -21.38
N GLN A 298 -2.27 0.89 -20.15
CA GLN A 298 -3.22 1.59 -19.30
C GLN A 298 -2.83 3.05 -19.05
N SER A 299 -1.53 3.29 -18.84
CA SER A 299 -0.94 4.62 -18.61
C SER A 299 -0.70 5.44 -19.89
N ASN A 300 -1.10 4.93 -21.07
CA ASN A 300 -0.88 5.56 -22.38
C ASN A 300 0.60 5.88 -22.70
N LYS A 301 1.53 5.02 -22.27
CA LYS A 301 2.98 5.20 -22.43
C LYS A 301 3.48 4.51 -23.70
N VAL A 302 3.34 5.19 -24.84
CA VAL A 302 3.64 4.64 -26.18
C VAL A 302 5.07 4.11 -26.29
N ASP A 303 6.07 4.88 -25.84
CA ASP A 303 7.48 4.48 -25.93
C ASP A 303 7.79 3.25 -25.08
N HIS A 304 7.23 3.17 -23.87
CA HIS A 304 7.35 1.99 -23.01
C HIS A 304 6.68 0.76 -23.63
N VAL A 305 5.51 0.92 -24.27
CA VAL A 305 4.86 -0.17 -25.02
C VAL A 305 5.76 -0.69 -26.13
N ILE A 306 6.37 0.21 -26.91
CA ILE A 306 7.28 -0.18 -28.00
C ILE A 306 8.51 -0.91 -27.43
N LEU A 307 9.14 -0.37 -26.40
CA LEU A 307 10.33 -0.95 -25.77
C LEU A 307 10.04 -2.35 -25.19
N LEU A 308 8.91 -2.53 -24.50
CA LEU A 308 8.50 -3.82 -23.95
C LEU A 308 8.26 -4.86 -25.05
N LEU A 309 7.58 -4.48 -26.14
CA LEU A 309 7.35 -5.37 -27.28
C LEU A 309 8.66 -5.75 -27.98
N GLN A 310 9.60 -4.80 -28.13
CA GLN A 310 10.94 -5.08 -28.66
C GLN A 310 11.74 -6.02 -27.75
N SER A 311 11.47 -5.98 -26.44
CA SER A 311 12.17 -6.78 -25.44
C SER A 311 11.50 -8.12 -25.16
N GLY A 312 10.50 -8.54 -25.95
CA GLY A 312 9.88 -9.86 -25.85
C GLY A 312 8.66 -9.95 -24.93
N ALA A 313 7.99 -8.84 -24.63
CA ALA A 313 6.70 -8.87 -23.95
C ALA A 313 5.65 -9.63 -24.80
N LEU A 314 4.96 -10.56 -24.16
CA LEU A 314 3.93 -11.40 -24.75
C LEU A 314 2.66 -10.58 -24.99
N ILE A 315 2.43 -10.24 -26.25
CA ILE A 315 1.35 -9.34 -26.66
C ILE A 315 -0.06 -9.82 -26.27
N ASN A 316 -0.25 -11.14 -26.20
CA ASN A 316 -1.52 -11.79 -25.84
C ASN A 316 -1.51 -12.40 -24.43
N ALA A 317 -0.57 -11.99 -23.56
CA ALA A 317 -0.62 -12.37 -22.15
C ALA A 317 -1.96 -11.95 -21.52
N LYS A 318 -2.43 -12.77 -20.60
CA LYS A 318 -3.68 -12.57 -19.87
C LYS A 318 -3.41 -12.40 -18.38
N ASP A 319 -4.06 -11.41 -17.77
CA ASP A 319 -4.12 -11.31 -16.31
C ASP A 319 -5.05 -12.38 -15.72
N TYR A 320 -5.19 -12.44 -14.39
CA TYR A 320 -5.98 -13.50 -13.75
C TYR A 320 -7.48 -13.42 -14.05
N ARG A 321 -7.95 -12.32 -14.64
CA ARG A 321 -9.33 -12.16 -15.13
C ARG A 321 -9.45 -12.42 -16.64
N GLY A 322 -8.35 -12.75 -17.30
CA GLY A 322 -8.31 -13.05 -18.72
C GLY A 322 -8.03 -11.85 -19.62
N PHE A 323 -7.95 -10.63 -19.07
CA PHE A 323 -7.82 -9.41 -19.86
C PHE A 323 -6.41 -9.29 -20.44
N THR A 324 -6.32 -8.71 -21.65
CA THR A 324 -5.06 -8.48 -22.37
C THR A 324 -4.74 -6.99 -22.48
N ALA A 325 -3.52 -6.67 -22.95
CA ALA A 325 -3.14 -5.32 -23.34
C ALA A 325 -4.14 -4.68 -24.32
N LEU A 326 -4.63 -5.43 -25.31
CA LEU A 326 -5.57 -4.91 -26.30
C LEU A 326 -6.95 -4.57 -25.69
N HIS A 327 -7.41 -5.32 -24.69
CA HIS A 327 -8.62 -4.97 -23.94
C HIS A 327 -8.49 -3.62 -23.26
N ARG A 328 -7.37 -3.40 -22.54
CA ARG A 328 -7.11 -2.13 -21.83
C ARG A 328 -7.00 -0.96 -22.81
N ALA A 329 -6.31 -1.11 -23.93
CA ALA A 329 -6.23 -0.08 -24.96
C ALA A 329 -7.62 0.30 -25.51
N ALA A 330 -8.47 -0.69 -25.77
CA ALA A 330 -9.81 -0.47 -26.28
C ALA A 330 -10.74 0.20 -25.25
N GLU A 331 -10.67 -0.23 -23.98
CA GLU A 331 -11.47 0.34 -22.90
C GLU A 331 -11.06 1.79 -22.57
N MET A 332 -9.76 2.08 -22.58
CA MET A 332 -9.24 3.42 -22.23
C MET A 332 -9.26 4.39 -23.42
N GLY A 333 -9.51 3.91 -24.64
CA GLY A 333 -9.58 4.75 -25.84
C GLY A 333 -8.23 5.08 -26.47
N HIS A 334 -7.16 4.34 -26.14
CA HIS A 334 -5.79 4.62 -26.57
C HIS A 334 -5.53 4.13 -28.00
N LEU A 335 -6.04 4.89 -28.98
CA LEU A 335 -6.06 4.53 -30.40
C LEU A 335 -4.68 4.20 -30.98
N GLU A 336 -3.66 4.99 -30.65
CA GLU A 336 -2.30 4.79 -31.17
C GLU A 336 -1.72 3.45 -30.69
N ILE A 337 -1.80 3.21 -29.37
CA ILE A 337 -1.37 1.94 -28.77
C ILE A 337 -2.17 0.76 -29.34
N LEU A 338 -3.49 0.92 -29.52
CA LEU A 338 -4.32 -0.11 -30.14
C LEU A 338 -3.82 -0.48 -31.55
N LYS A 339 -3.47 0.52 -32.39
CA LYS A 339 -2.89 0.28 -33.72
C LYS A 339 -1.55 -0.44 -33.64
N ILE A 340 -0.67 -0.03 -32.72
CA ILE A 340 0.62 -0.70 -32.48
C ILE A 340 0.38 -2.17 -32.13
N LEU A 341 -0.48 -2.44 -31.15
CA LEU A 341 -0.78 -3.81 -30.70
C LEU A 341 -1.34 -4.67 -31.84
N LEU A 342 -2.31 -4.17 -32.61
CA LEU A 342 -2.88 -4.89 -33.75
C LEU A 342 -1.82 -5.17 -34.83
N SER A 343 -0.97 -4.18 -35.15
CA SER A 343 0.12 -4.35 -36.13
C SER A 343 1.19 -5.36 -35.70
N LYS A 344 1.27 -5.64 -34.40
CA LYS A 344 2.20 -6.60 -33.79
C LYS A 344 1.54 -7.96 -33.52
N GLY A 345 0.32 -8.19 -34.01
CA GLY A 345 -0.36 -9.47 -33.95
C GLY A 345 -1.20 -9.72 -32.69
N ALA A 346 -1.67 -8.66 -32.02
CA ALA A 346 -2.60 -8.82 -30.92
C ALA A 346 -3.91 -9.49 -31.40
N ASP A 347 -4.38 -10.50 -30.67
CA ASP A 347 -5.62 -11.20 -30.98
C ASP A 347 -6.81 -10.41 -30.43
N LYS A 348 -7.58 -9.82 -31.34
CA LYS A 348 -8.78 -9.03 -31.05
C LYS A 348 -10.00 -9.86 -30.64
N ASN A 349 -9.94 -11.17 -30.75
CA ASN A 349 -11.05 -12.08 -30.44
C ASN A 349 -10.92 -12.74 -29.07
N ILE A 350 -9.84 -12.49 -28.33
CA ILE A 350 -9.71 -12.96 -26.95
C ILE A 350 -10.88 -12.42 -26.13
N GLU A 351 -11.52 -13.30 -25.38
CA GLU A 351 -12.58 -12.96 -24.43
C GLU A 351 -12.06 -13.05 -22.99
N ALA A 352 -12.49 -12.08 -22.17
CA ALA A 352 -12.24 -11.98 -20.73
C ALA A 352 -13.53 -11.54 -20.03
N GLU A 353 -14.07 -12.36 -19.13
CA GLU A 353 -15.34 -12.07 -18.41
C GLU A 353 -16.50 -11.64 -19.34
N ASN A 354 -16.68 -12.34 -20.47
CA ASN A 354 -17.66 -12.01 -21.53
C ASN A 354 -17.40 -10.69 -22.29
N HIS A 355 -16.21 -10.10 -22.12
CA HIS A 355 -15.77 -8.93 -22.86
C HIS A 355 -14.70 -9.27 -23.88
N THR A 356 -14.81 -8.70 -25.07
CA THR A 356 -13.72 -8.60 -26.05
C THR A 356 -13.26 -7.16 -26.11
N ALA A 357 -12.11 -6.89 -26.70
CA ALA A 357 -11.69 -5.50 -26.97
C ALA A 357 -12.77 -4.70 -27.71
N LEU A 358 -13.49 -5.33 -28.65
CA LEU A 358 -14.57 -4.68 -29.40
C LEU A 358 -15.78 -4.35 -28.52
N SER A 359 -16.19 -5.24 -27.61
CA SER A 359 -17.34 -4.95 -26.74
C SER A 359 -17.04 -3.82 -25.74
N LEU A 360 -15.80 -3.75 -25.24
CA LEU A 360 -15.34 -2.63 -24.41
C LEU A 360 -15.31 -1.30 -25.19
N ALA A 361 -14.78 -1.31 -26.42
CA ALA A 361 -14.77 -0.12 -27.27
C ALA A 361 -16.19 0.40 -27.59
N ARG A 362 -17.15 -0.52 -27.80
CA ARG A 362 -18.58 -0.20 -27.99
C ARG A 362 -19.19 0.43 -26.76
N ALA A 363 -18.91 -0.09 -25.57
CA ALA A 363 -19.41 0.47 -24.32
C ALA A 363 -18.88 1.89 -24.06
N ARG A 364 -17.73 2.25 -24.64
CA ARG A 364 -17.13 3.59 -24.59
C ARG A 364 -17.48 4.48 -25.78
N GLU A 365 -18.29 3.98 -26.73
CA GLU A 365 -18.71 4.69 -27.95
C GLU A 365 -17.55 5.23 -28.82
N ASN A 366 -16.36 4.62 -28.74
CA ASN A 366 -15.18 5.07 -29.49
C ASN A 366 -15.25 4.56 -30.94
N LYS A 367 -15.85 5.38 -31.82
CA LYS A 367 -16.10 5.03 -33.23
C LYS A 367 -14.84 4.62 -34.01
N GLU A 368 -13.69 5.25 -33.73
CA GLU A 368 -12.44 4.94 -34.44
C GLU A 368 -11.89 3.58 -34.05
N ILE A 369 -11.85 3.27 -32.76
CA ILE A 369 -11.42 1.95 -32.26
C ILE A 369 -12.41 0.87 -32.69
N ILE A 370 -13.72 1.12 -32.61
CA ILE A 370 -14.75 0.17 -33.09
C ILE A 370 -14.48 -0.16 -34.56
N LYS A 371 -14.26 0.86 -35.41
CA LYS A 371 -13.98 0.66 -36.83
C LYS A 371 -12.76 -0.25 -37.04
N LEU A 372 -11.64 0.04 -36.37
CA LEU A 372 -10.41 -0.76 -36.46
C LEU A 372 -10.62 -2.21 -36.00
N LEU A 373 -11.34 -2.43 -34.91
CA LEU A 373 -11.57 -3.77 -34.38
C LEU A 373 -12.58 -4.57 -35.22
N THR A 374 -13.52 -3.90 -35.89
CA THR A 374 -14.45 -4.57 -36.82
C THR A 374 -13.85 -4.88 -38.18
N ASP A 375 -12.76 -4.21 -38.59
CA ASP A 375 -12.16 -4.43 -39.90
C ASP A 375 -11.61 -5.86 -40.00
N THR A 376 -12.07 -6.62 -40.99
CA THR A 376 -11.68 -8.03 -41.18
C THR A 376 -10.31 -8.18 -41.81
N LYS A 377 -9.72 -7.09 -42.30
CA LYS A 377 -8.33 -7.05 -42.75
C LYS A 377 -7.45 -6.76 -41.54
N GLN A 378 -6.73 -7.77 -41.05
CA GLN A 378 -5.57 -7.52 -40.19
C GLN A 378 -4.58 -6.65 -40.99
N PRO A 379 -4.09 -5.53 -40.44
CA PRO A 379 -3.07 -4.73 -41.11
C PRO A 379 -1.76 -5.50 -41.28
#